data_AF-A0AAV3V9N6-F1
#
_entry.id   AF-A0AAV3V9N6-F1
#
_cell.length_a   1.000
_cell.length_b   1.000
_cell.length_c   1.000
_cell.angle_alpha   90.00
_cell.angle_beta   90.00
_cell.angle_gamma   90.00
#
_symmetry.space_group_name_H-M   'P 1'
#
loop_
_entity.id
_entity.type
_entity.pdbx_description
1 polymer ?
#
loop_
_entity_poly.entity_id
_entity_poly.type
_entity_poly.pdbx_seq_one_letter_code
_entity_poly.pdbx_strand_id
1 'polypeptide(L)'
;MEEKDDISILNLIEKNISKIKVSHNFQAKSFYISTIEKLCEAYDQQISAELINFREEKPSVRKPMTKEQYDEFFKNAGILPNQEFLDKKESKE
;
A
#
# COMPACT_ATOMS: atom_id res chain seq x y z
N MET A 1 11.93 31.75 -10.07
CA MET A 1 11.10 30.72 -9.41
C MET A 1 11.05 29.59 -10.42
N GLU A 2 11.94 28.60 -10.29
CA GLU A 2 11.88 27.42 -11.14
C GLU A 2 10.61 26.67 -10.75
N GLU A 3 9.67 26.59 -11.67
CA GLU A 3 8.58 25.64 -11.61
C GLU A 3 9.26 24.28 -11.52
N LYS A 4 9.30 23.69 -10.32
CA LYS A 4 9.63 22.28 -10.20
C LYS A 4 8.55 21.59 -11.01
N ASP A 5 8.89 21.20 -12.24
CA ASP A 5 8.10 20.31 -13.07
C ASP A 5 8.01 18.98 -12.33
N ASP A 6 7.17 18.93 -11.29
CA ASP A 6 6.72 17.69 -10.70
C ASP A 6 5.89 17.04 -11.81
N ILE A 7 6.54 16.15 -12.56
CA ILE A 7 5.95 15.31 -13.58
C ILE A 7 5.10 14.26 -12.86
N SER A 8 4.01 14.72 -12.22
CA SER A 8 3.02 13.84 -11.62
C SER A 8 2.18 13.22 -12.72
N ILE A 9 1.71 11.99 -12.49
CA ILE A 9 0.83 11.30 -13.44
C ILE A 9 -0.44 12.14 -13.69
N LEU A 10 -0.96 12.82 -12.67
CA LEU A 10 -2.10 13.73 -12.78
C LEU A 10 -1.82 14.92 -13.71
N ASN A 11 -0.64 15.56 -13.58
CA ASN A 11 -0.22 16.65 -14.46
C ASN A 11 -0.10 16.19 -15.93
N LEU A 12 0.36 14.95 -16.15
CA LEU A 12 0.44 14.36 -17.50
C LEU A 12 -0.95 14.08 -18.08
N ILE A 13 -1.90 13.60 -17.26
CA ILE A 13 -3.30 13.41 -17.68
C ILE A 13 -3.90 14.75 -18.11
N GLU A 14 -3.77 15.79 -17.29
CA GLU A 14 -4.31 17.12 -17.58
C GLU A 14 -3.71 17.73 -18.87
N LYS A 15 -2.39 17.59 -19.05
CA LYS A 15 -1.70 18.01 -20.29
C LYS A 15 -2.27 17.28 -21.52
N ASN A 16 -2.54 15.98 -21.45
CA ASN A 16 -3.11 15.23 -22.58
C ASN A 16 -4.59 15.57 -22.85
N ILE A 17 -5.39 15.82 -21.81
CA ILE A 17 -6.76 16.33 -21.97
C ILE A 17 -6.74 17.68 -22.71
N SER A 18 -5.83 18.56 -22.34
CA SER A 18 -5.65 19.87 -23.00
C SER A 18 -5.29 19.69 -24.47
N LYS A 19 -4.39 18.75 -24.80
CA LYS A 19 -4.03 18.40 -26.18
C LYS A 19 -5.21 17.86 -26.99
N ILE A 20 -6.12 17.09 -26.39
CA ILE A 20 -7.34 16.61 -27.07
C ILE A 20 -8.26 17.77 -27.42
N LYS A 21 -8.43 18.74 -26.49
CA LYS A 21 -9.31 19.90 -26.69
C LYS A 21 -8.83 20.80 -27.84
N VAL A 22 -7.52 20.98 -27.98
CA VAL A 22 -6.93 21.85 -29.01
C VAL A 22 -6.61 21.13 -30.33
N SER A 23 -6.51 19.80 -30.32
CA SER A 23 -6.23 19.04 -31.54
C SER A 23 -7.43 19.04 -32.47
N HIS A 24 -7.19 19.23 -33.77
CA HIS A 24 -8.18 18.99 -34.83
C HIS A 24 -7.96 17.66 -35.57
N ASN A 25 -6.88 16.93 -35.25
CA ASN A 25 -6.53 15.66 -35.87
C ASN A 25 -7.09 14.49 -35.05
N PHE A 26 -7.92 13.65 -35.68
CA PHE A 26 -8.55 12.50 -35.04
C PHE A 26 -7.55 11.43 -34.55
N GLN A 27 -6.52 11.13 -35.35
CA GLN A 27 -5.48 10.18 -34.99
C GLN A 27 -4.67 10.68 -33.79
N ALA A 28 -4.37 11.98 -33.74
CA ALA A 28 -3.71 12.59 -32.59
C ALA A 28 -4.59 12.54 -31.34
N LYS A 29 -5.92 12.78 -31.47
CA LYS A 29 -6.85 12.62 -30.35
C LYS A 29 -6.87 11.18 -29.84
N SER A 30 -6.96 10.20 -30.73
CA SER A 30 -6.91 8.78 -30.37
C SER A 30 -5.63 8.42 -29.63
N PHE A 31 -4.47 8.93 -30.09
CA PHE A 31 -3.20 8.76 -29.40
C PHE A 31 -3.21 9.35 -27.97
N TYR A 32 -3.72 10.56 -27.79
CA TYR A 32 -3.80 11.19 -26.46
C TYR A 32 -4.78 10.46 -25.53
N ILE A 33 -5.89 9.96 -26.06
CA ILE A 33 -6.84 9.13 -25.28
C ILE A 33 -6.16 7.85 -24.80
N SER A 34 -5.49 7.12 -25.70
CA SER A 34 -4.76 5.90 -25.31
C SER A 34 -3.63 6.18 -24.31
N THR A 35 -3.00 7.35 -24.42
CA THR A 35 -2.00 7.78 -23.44
C THR A 35 -2.64 8.02 -22.05
N ILE A 36 -3.81 8.65 -22.00
CA ILE A 36 -4.55 8.87 -20.74
C ILE A 36 -4.94 7.53 -20.10
N GLU A 37 -5.43 6.56 -20.88
CA GLU A 37 -5.79 5.23 -20.36
C GLU A 37 -4.62 4.56 -19.64
N LYS A 38 -3.43 4.54 -20.26
CA LYS A 38 -2.21 3.99 -19.66
C LYS A 38 -1.75 4.75 -18.42
N LEU A 39 -1.91 6.07 -18.41
CA LEU A 39 -1.59 6.89 -17.24
C LEU A 39 -2.53 6.60 -16.07
N CYS A 40 -3.82 6.39 -16.34
CA CYS A 40 -4.79 5.98 -15.32
C CYS A 40 -4.46 4.59 -14.75
N GLU A 41 -4.11 3.62 -15.59
CA GLU A 41 -3.65 2.30 -15.15
C GLU A 41 -2.41 2.39 -14.25
N ALA A 42 -1.42 3.20 -14.65
CA ALA A 42 -0.22 3.42 -13.85
C ALA A 42 -0.53 4.10 -12.50
N TYR A 43 -1.47 5.04 -12.48
CA TYR A 43 -1.90 5.70 -11.24
C TYR A 43 -2.62 4.74 -10.29
N ASP A 44 -3.48 3.87 -10.81
CA ASP A 44 -4.17 2.85 -10.03
C ASP A 44 -3.20 1.82 -9.43
N GLN A 45 -2.18 1.42 -10.21
CA GLN A 45 -1.09 0.56 -9.73
C GLN A 45 -0.27 1.25 -8.63
N GLN A 46 0.02 2.54 -8.78
CA GLN A 46 0.74 3.32 -7.76
C GLN A 46 -0.05 3.36 -6.45
N ILE A 47 -1.34 3.70 -6.49
CA ILE A 47 -2.21 3.71 -5.30
C ILE A 47 -2.28 2.31 -4.67
N SER A 48 -2.43 1.28 -5.50
CA SER A 48 -2.50 -0.10 -5.01
C SER A 48 -1.22 -0.53 -4.32
N ALA A 49 -0.05 -0.16 -4.85
CA ALA A 49 1.25 -0.43 -4.23
C ALA A 49 1.42 0.33 -2.90
N GLU A 50 1.03 1.61 -2.86
CA GLU A 50 1.06 2.42 -1.64
C GLU A 50 0.13 1.85 -0.55
N LEU A 51 -1.06 1.35 -0.92
CA LEU A 51 -1.99 0.69 0.01
C LEU A 51 -1.47 -0.65 0.55
N ILE A 52 -0.75 -1.44 -0.26
CA ILE A 52 -0.11 -2.68 0.19
C ILE A 52 1.00 -2.37 1.19
N ASN A 53 1.88 -1.41 0.87
CA ASN A 53 2.96 -0.99 1.76
C ASN A 53 2.42 -0.43 3.09
N PHE A 54 1.33 0.33 3.07
CA PHE A 54 0.66 0.81 4.28
C PHE A 54 0.07 -0.33 5.14
N ARG A 55 -0.30 -1.45 4.53
CA ARG A 55 -0.83 -2.63 5.24
C ARG A 55 0.28 -3.46 5.88
N GLU A 56 1.46 -3.47 5.28
CA GLU A 56 2.67 -4.08 5.84
C GLU A 56 3.30 -3.24 6.96
N GLU A 57 3.08 -1.91 6.97
CA GLU A 57 3.51 -1.00 8.05
C GLU A 57 2.60 -1.01 9.30
N LYS A 58 1.55 -1.85 9.37
CA LYS A 58 0.87 -2.11 10.66
C LYS A 58 1.75 -3.01 11.55
N PRO A 59 1.91 -2.66 12.83
CA PRO A 59 3.17 -2.84 13.53
C PRO A 59 3.57 -4.30 13.68
N SER A 60 4.73 -4.63 13.12
CA SER A 60 5.64 -5.66 13.62
C SER A 60 6.17 -5.26 15.01
N VAL A 61 5.26 -5.07 15.96
CA VAL A 61 5.52 -5.14 17.40
C VAL A 61 4.38 -5.96 17.96
N ARG A 62 4.47 -7.29 17.76
CA ARG A 62 3.73 -8.21 18.62
C ARG A 62 4.23 -7.93 20.03
N LYS A 63 3.51 -7.12 20.80
CA LYS A 63 3.68 -7.10 22.25
C LYS A 63 3.62 -8.57 22.70
N PRO A 64 4.60 -9.06 23.48
CA PRO A 64 4.48 -10.38 24.05
C PRO A 64 3.14 -10.44 24.79
N MET A 65 2.34 -11.43 24.43
CA MET A 65 1.03 -11.66 25.04
C MET A 65 1.25 -11.86 26.53
N THR A 66 0.47 -11.18 27.36
CA THR A 66 0.53 -11.42 28.81
C THR A 66 0.06 -12.85 29.09
N LYS A 67 0.53 -13.45 30.19
CA LYS A 67 0.21 -14.84 30.56
C LYS A 67 -1.31 -15.08 30.62
N GLU A 68 -2.06 -14.11 31.13
CA GLU A 68 -3.52 -14.15 31.23
C GLU A 68 -4.18 -14.23 29.85
N GLN A 69 -3.70 -13.44 28.88
CA GLN A 69 -4.20 -13.48 27.52
C GLN A 69 -3.86 -14.82 26.84
N TYR A 70 -2.65 -15.35 27.07
CA TYR A 70 -2.23 -16.65 26.56
C TYR A 70 -3.17 -17.75 27.08
N ASP A 71 -3.36 -17.83 28.39
CA ASP A 71 -4.20 -18.87 29.01
C ASP A 71 -5.67 -18.78 28.54
N GLU A 72 -6.20 -17.57 28.37
CA GLU A 72 -7.57 -17.36 27.88
C GLU A 72 -7.74 -17.79 26.41
N PHE A 73 -6.75 -17.53 25.56
CA PHE A 73 -6.75 -17.97 24.16
C PHE A 73 -6.82 -19.50 24.04
N PHE A 74 -5.98 -20.21 24.79
CA PHE A 74 -5.93 -21.67 24.77
C PHE A 74 -7.19 -22.29 25.41
N LYS A 75 -7.70 -21.69 26.49
CA LYS A 75 -8.96 -22.11 27.13
C LYS A 75 -10.15 -22.00 26.18
N ASN A 76 -10.24 -20.92 25.41
CA ASN A 76 -11.31 -20.74 24.43
C ASN A 76 -11.16 -21.65 23.19
N ALA A 77 -9.92 -21.99 22.83
CA ALA A 77 -9.64 -22.93 21.74
C ALA A 77 -9.85 -24.40 22.13
N GLY A 78 -10.11 -24.71 23.40
CA GLY A 78 -10.23 -26.09 23.90
C GLY A 78 -8.91 -26.87 23.89
N ILE A 79 -7.77 -26.16 23.80
CA ILE A 79 -6.43 -26.74 23.72
C ILE A 79 -5.74 -26.48 25.07
N LEU A 80 -5.20 -27.51 25.72
CA LEU A 80 -4.42 -27.33 26.94
C LEU A 80 -3.07 -26.68 26.61
N PRO A 81 -2.68 -25.57 27.26
CA PRO A 81 -1.41 -24.92 26.98
C PRO A 81 -0.25 -25.81 27.46
N ASN A 82 0.64 -26.22 26.55
CA ASN A 82 1.93 -26.78 26.94
C ASN A 82 2.80 -25.66 27.54
N GLN A 83 3.07 -25.72 28.84
CA GLN A 83 3.85 -24.72 29.61
C GLN A 83 5.31 -24.55 29.12
N GLU A 84 5.79 -25.44 28.25
CA GLU A 84 7.18 -25.49 27.77
C GLU A 84 7.63 -24.25 26.98
N PHE A 85 6.71 -23.37 26.57
CA PHE A 85 7.04 -22.13 25.85
C PHE A 85 7.26 -20.92 26.76
N LEU A 86 6.93 -20.99 28.05
CA LEU A 86 7.12 -19.87 28.99
C LEU A 86 8.47 -19.86 29.70
N ASP A 87 9.18 -21.00 29.77
CA ASP A 87 10.44 -21.13 30.53
C ASP A 87 11.71 -20.83 29.72
N LYS A 88 11.60 -20.19 28.54
CA LYS A 88 12.78 -19.74 27.77
C LYS A 88 12.95 -18.22 27.77
N LYS A 89 13.26 -17.67 28.94
CA LYS A 89 14.05 -16.45 29.28
C LYS A 89 13.64 -16.08 30.71
N GLU A 90 14.52 -16.04 31.69
CA GLU A 90 15.77 -15.27 31.72
C GLU A 90 16.86 -16.03 32.50
N SER A 91 17.98 -16.30 31.85
CA SER A 91 19.26 -16.41 32.55
C SER A 91 20.17 -15.40 31.88
N LYS A 92 20.20 -14.20 32.46
CA LYS A 92 21.27 -13.22 32.28
C LYS A 92 21.56 -12.62 33.65
N GLU A 93 22.74 -12.97 34.13
CA GLU A 93 23.59 -12.33 35.17
C GLU A 93 23.01 -12.08 36.56
#